data_AF-J9BXT6-F1
#
_entry.id   AF-J9BXT6-F1
#
_cell.length_a   1.000
_cell.length_b   1.000
_cell.length_c   1.000
_cell.angle_alpha   90.00
_cell.angle_beta   90.00
_cell.angle_gamma   90.00
#
_symmetry.space_group_name_H-M   'P 1'
#
loop_
_entity.id
_entity.type
_entity.pdbx_description
1 polymer ?
#
loop_
_entity_poly.entity_id
_entity_poly.type
_entity_poly.pdbx_seq_one_letter_code
_entity_poly.pdbx_strand_id
1 'polypeptide(L)'
;TEETMTLEEQKQLIEQEISKGTDGLIVQPVPGEDTEKMLKKLEKRVPIILVESVAAKNQENSLFPVVEPQHYEMGFALAKELLKDYNNNVTGKTFGLFSEDRDTEAIMERERGFKDALEMTGGEIRWCASEDLEEQEEVDFVIALDDKSLIHVGSAASMNHLYGSLVYGIRKIH
;
A
#
# COMPACT_ATOMS: atom_id res chain seq x y z
N THR A 1 10.17 14.81 5.19
CA THR A 1 10.56 13.47 5.63
C THR A 1 9.68 13.11 6.79
N GLU A 2 8.66 12.28 6.56
CA GLU A 2 8.02 11.59 7.68
C GLU A 2 9.08 10.66 8.27
N GLU A 3 9.46 10.86 9.52
CA GLU A 3 10.39 9.97 10.20
C GLU A 3 9.69 8.61 10.36
N THR A 4 10.30 7.56 9.81
CA THR A 4 9.79 6.19 9.93
C THR A 4 9.86 5.75 11.39
N MET A 5 8.70 5.47 12.00
CA MET A 5 8.63 5.01 13.38
C MET A 5 9.41 3.70 13.57
N THR A 6 10.30 3.67 14.57
CA THR A 6 11.07 2.47 14.93
C THR A 6 10.32 1.58 15.93
N LEU A 7 10.76 0.33 16.06
CA LEU A 7 10.25 -0.63 17.05
C LEU A 7 10.31 -0.08 18.48
N GLU A 8 11.44 0.53 18.86
CA GLU A 8 11.64 1.04 20.23
C GLU A 8 10.78 2.27 20.50
N GLU A 9 10.63 3.17 19.53
CA GLU A 9 9.72 4.33 19.64
C GLU A 9 8.27 3.88 19.76
N GLN A 10 7.83 2.94 18.91
CA GLN A 10 6.48 2.40 18.98
C GLN A 10 6.22 1.74 20.35
N LYS A 11 7.17 0.96 20.86
CA LYS A 11 7.06 0.35 22.19
C LYS A 11 6.92 1.40 23.28
N GLN A 12 7.74 2.45 23.27
CA GLN A 12 7.67 3.54 24.25
C GLN A 12 6.32 4.25 24.21
N LEU A 13 5.80 4.56 23.02
CA LEU A 13 4.48 5.17 22.86
C LEU A 13 3.37 4.29 23.42
N ILE A 14 3.39 2.98 23.11
CA ILE A 14 2.41 2.04 23.63
C ILE A 14 2.50 1.93 25.16
N GLU A 15 3.70 1.83 25.73
CA GLU A 15 3.87 1.76 27.18
C GLU A 15 3.38 3.02 27.89
N GLN A 16 3.56 4.20 27.29
CA GLN A 16 3.01 5.46 27.78
C GLN A 16 1.47 5.43 27.79
N GLU A 17 0.83 4.99 26.71
CA GLU A 17 -0.63 4.88 26.67
C GLU A 17 -1.18 3.87 27.68
N ILE A 18 -0.50 2.74 27.90
CA ILE A 18 -0.87 1.79 28.95
C ILE A 18 -0.75 2.43 30.34
N SER A 19 0.31 3.20 30.59
CA SER A 19 0.52 3.87 31.89
C SER A 19 -0.57 4.90 32.22
N LYS A 20 -1.25 5.44 31.20
CA LYS A 20 -2.38 6.37 31.36
C LYS A 20 -3.69 5.66 31.74
N GLY A 21 -3.70 4.32 31.78
CA GLY A 21 -4.85 3.52 32.17
C GLY A 21 -5.80 3.21 31.01
N THR A 22 -5.30 3.17 29.77
CA THR A 22 -6.08 2.80 28.59
C THR A 22 -6.61 1.36 28.68
N ASP A 23 -7.88 1.18 28.32
CA ASP A 23 -8.57 -0.12 28.33
C ASP A 23 -8.36 -0.97 27.05
N GLY A 24 -7.82 -0.38 25.97
CA GLY A 24 -7.63 -1.05 24.68
C GLY A 24 -6.77 -0.22 23.72
N LEU A 25 -5.99 -0.88 22.86
CA LEU A 25 -5.15 -0.21 21.87
C LEU A 25 -5.51 -0.61 20.44
N ILE A 26 -5.56 0.38 19.55
CA ILE A 26 -5.57 0.20 18.10
C ILE A 26 -4.21 0.65 17.59
N VAL A 27 -3.46 -0.25 16.97
CA VAL A 27 -2.06 -0.02 16.62
C VAL A 27 -1.87 -0.28 15.13
N GLN A 28 -1.32 0.69 14.40
CA GLN A 28 -0.68 0.42 13.13
C GLN A 28 0.75 -0.06 13.41
N PRO A 29 1.07 -1.35 13.22
CA PRO A 29 2.34 -1.90 13.66
C PRO A 29 3.49 -1.44 12.76
N VAL A 30 4.67 -1.24 13.36
CA VAL A 30 5.92 -1.25 12.59
C VAL A 30 6.12 -2.68 12.04
N PRO A 31 6.37 -2.88 10.74
CA PRO A 31 6.58 -4.22 10.19
C PRO A 31 7.74 -4.95 10.86
N GLY A 32 7.56 -6.23 11.17
CA GLY A 32 8.62 -7.10 11.69
C GLY A 32 8.16 -8.10 12.77
N GLU A 33 8.75 -9.29 12.74
CA GLU A 33 8.49 -10.35 13.72
C GLU A 33 8.78 -9.90 15.16
N ASP A 34 9.76 -9.01 15.35
CA ASP A 34 10.09 -8.49 16.68
C ASP A 34 9.04 -7.50 17.20
N THR A 35 8.40 -6.74 16.31
CA THR A 35 7.20 -5.95 16.65
C THR A 35 6.07 -6.86 17.11
N GLU A 36 5.80 -7.94 16.38
CA GLU A 36 4.75 -8.88 16.75
C GLU A 36 4.99 -9.52 18.13
N LYS A 37 6.22 -9.97 18.39
CA LYS A 37 6.62 -10.50 19.72
C LYS A 37 6.49 -9.46 20.83
N MET A 38 6.84 -8.21 20.55
CA MET A 38 6.72 -7.10 21.49
C MET A 38 5.25 -6.85 21.83
N LEU A 39 4.39 -6.72 20.82
CA LEU A 39 2.95 -6.54 20.98
C LEU A 39 2.34 -7.72 21.76
N LYS A 40 2.80 -8.96 21.52
CA LYS A 40 2.31 -10.17 22.23
C LYS A 40 2.64 -10.17 23.72
N LYS A 41 3.69 -9.47 24.13
CA LYS A 41 3.98 -9.27 25.56
C LYS A 41 3.06 -8.21 26.17
N LEU A 42 2.76 -7.15 25.42
CA LEU A 42 1.95 -6.03 25.87
C LEU A 42 0.45 -6.35 25.89
N GLU A 43 -0.04 -7.23 25.00
CA GLU A 43 -1.46 -7.62 24.94
C GLU A 43 -1.97 -8.22 26.26
N LYS A 44 -1.07 -8.78 27.06
CA LYS A 44 -1.38 -9.38 28.37
C LYS A 44 -1.82 -8.33 29.40
N ARG A 45 -1.50 -7.06 29.15
CA ARG A 45 -1.82 -5.92 30.02
C ARG A 45 -3.05 -5.18 29.53
N VAL A 46 -3.18 -5.03 28.21
CA VAL A 46 -4.27 -4.32 27.54
C VAL A 46 -4.59 -5.02 26.22
N PRO A 47 -5.86 -5.24 25.84
CA PRO A 47 -6.22 -5.76 24.52
C PRO A 47 -5.64 -4.91 23.37
N ILE A 48 -5.17 -5.56 22.30
CA ILE A 48 -4.60 -4.90 21.12
C ILE A 48 -5.31 -5.40 19.86
N ILE A 49 -5.69 -4.47 18.98
CA ILE A 49 -6.17 -4.72 17.62
C ILE A 49 -5.23 -3.99 16.66
N LEU A 50 -4.86 -4.64 15.55
CA LEU A 50 -4.05 -4.00 14.52
C LEU A 50 -4.92 -3.33 13.46
N VAL A 51 -4.39 -2.28 12.84
CA VAL A 51 -5.04 -1.58 11.74
C VAL A 51 -4.08 -1.40 10.58
N GLU A 52 -4.64 -1.39 9.37
CA GLU A 52 -3.97 -1.21 8.07
C GLU A 52 -3.02 -2.32 7.61
N SER A 53 -2.31 -2.97 8.53
CA SER A 53 -1.41 -4.07 8.20
C SER A 53 -1.13 -4.97 9.39
N VAL A 54 -0.64 -6.17 9.10
CA VAL A 54 -0.07 -7.07 10.10
C VAL A 54 1.36 -6.66 10.46
N ALA A 55 1.82 -7.04 11.66
CA ALA A 55 3.23 -6.92 12.04
C ALA A 55 4.09 -8.06 11.46
N ALA A 56 3.50 -9.24 11.30
CA ALA A 56 4.15 -10.43 10.76
C ALA A 56 4.59 -10.24 9.29
N LYS A 57 5.36 -11.19 8.76
CA LYS A 57 5.73 -11.20 7.33
C LYS A 57 4.55 -11.41 6.38
N ASN A 58 3.49 -12.06 6.85
CA ASN A 58 2.27 -12.35 6.10
C ASN A 58 1.08 -12.51 7.04
N GLN A 59 -0.12 -12.32 6.49
CA GLN A 59 -1.38 -12.26 7.22
C GLN A 59 -1.72 -13.56 7.92
N GLU A 60 -1.43 -14.70 7.30
CA GLU A 60 -1.67 -16.05 7.85
C GLU A 60 -0.94 -16.29 9.19
N ASN A 61 0.17 -15.58 9.42
CA ASN A 61 0.96 -15.71 10.65
C ASN A 61 0.60 -14.67 11.72
N SER A 62 -0.35 -13.76 11.45
CA SER A 62 -0.73 -12.73 12.42
C SER A 62 -1.33 -13.34 13.68
N LEU A 63 -0.76 -12.97 14.83
CA LEU A 63 -1.25 -13.36 16.15
C LEU A 63 -2.35 -12.43 16.70
N PHE A 64 -2.74 -11.43 15.92
CA PHE A 64 -3.67 -10.37 16.30
C PHE A 64 -4.85 -10.25 15.33
N PRO A 65 -6.04 -9.86 15.82
CA PRO A 65 -7.09 -9.38 14.96
C PRO A 65 -6.62 -8.11 14.24
N VAL A 66 -6.85 -8.06 12.93
CA VAL A 66 -6.44 -6.93 12.08
C VAL A 66 -7.66 -6.38 11.35
N VAL A 67 -7.80 -5.06 11.35
CA VAL A 67 -8.78 -4.34 10.55
C VAL A 67 -8.03 -3.69 9.39
N GLU A 68 -8.19 -4.25 8.20
CA GLU A 68 -7.52 -3.77 6.99
C GLU A 68 -8.44 -3.83 5.76
N PRO A 69 -8.14 -3.06 4.71
CA PRO A 69 -8.87 -3.17 3.45
C PRO A 69 -8.69 -4.53 2.78
N GLN A 70 -9.63 -4.90 1.91
CA GLN A 70 -9.43 -6.01 0.98
C GLN A 70 -8.46 -5.56 -0.13
N HIS A 71 -7.16 -5.73 0.09
CA HIS A 71 -6.10 -5.22 -0.80
C HIS A 71 -6.26 -5.64 -2.26
N TYR A 72 -6.59 -6.91 -2.51
CA TYR A 72 -6.91 -7.40 -3.85
C TYR A 72 -8.05 -6.61 -4.50
N GLU A 73 -9.18 -6.50 -3.80
CA GLU A 73 -10.37 -5.79 -4.29
C GLU A 73 -10.08 -4.30 -4.53
N MET A 74 -9.19 -3.68 -3.75
CA MET A 74 -8.78 -2.30 -4.02
C MET A 74 -8.06 -2.17 -5.37
N GLY A 75 -7.11 -3.06 -5.64
CA GLY A 75 -6.39 -3.08 -6.92
C GLY A 75 -7.32 -3.38 -8.10
N PHE A 76 -8.20 -4.36 -7.92
CA PHE A 76 -9.20 -4.74 -8.90
C PHE A 76 -10.15 -3.56 -9.20
N ALA A 77 -10.68 -2.90 -8.15
CA ALA A 77 -11.54 -1.74 -8.29
C ALA A 77 -10.85 -0.57 -9.00
N LEU A 78 -9.57 -0.31 -8.69
CA LEU A 78 -8.77 0.72 -9.35
C LEU A 78 -8.70 0.49 -10.88
N ALA A 79 -8.38 -0.74 -11.30
CA ALA A 79 -8.37 -1.10 -12.71
C ALA A 79 -9.77 -0.97 -13.34
N LYS A 80 -10.83 -1.37 -12.63
CA LYS A 80 -12.21 -1.25 -13.13
C LYS A 80 -12.64 0.21 -13.32
N GLU A 81 -12.26 1.12 -12.44
CA GLU A 81 -12.54 2.55 -12.64
C GLU A 81 -11.78 3.10 -13.85
N LEU A 82 -10.48 2.81 -13.98
CA LEU A 82 -9.71 3.19 -15.17
C LEU A 82 -10.37 2.65 -16.45
N LEU A 83 -10.72 1.36 -16.48
CA LEU A 83 -11.35 0.76 -17.64
C LEU A 83 -12.67 1.45 -18.02
N LYS A 84 -13.48 1.89 -17.06
CA LYS A 84 -14.73 2.63 -17.33
C LYS A 84 -14.47 3.94 -18.06
N ASP A 85 -13.44 4.68 -17.67
CA ASP A 85 -13.05 5.94 -18.32
C ASP A 85 -12.65 5.73 -19.80
N TYR A 86 -12.28 4.49 -20.16
CA TYR A 86 -11.90 4.07 -21.51
C TYR A 86 -12.91 3.12 -22.17
N ASN A 87 -14.19 3.13 -21.76
CA ASN A 87 -15.25 2.28 -22.32
C ASN A 87 -14.91 0.78 -22.31
N ASN A 88 -14.17 0.31 -21.31
CA ASN A 88 -13.61 -1.03 -21.16
C ASN A 88 -12.69 -1.47 -22.31
N ASN A 89 -12.11 -0.53 -23.06
CA ASN A 89 -11.18 -0.83 -24.13
C ASN A 89 -9.86 -0.07 -23.94
N VAL A 90 -8.85 -0.83 -23.51
CA VAL A 90 -7.46 -0.37 -23.36
C VAL A 90 -6.53 -1.18 -24.27
N THR A 91 -7.05 -1.76 -25.35
CA THR A 91 -6.24 -2.53 -26.30
C THR A 91 -5.13 -1.66 -26.89
N GLY A 92 -3.89 -2.14 -26.76
CA GLY A 92 -2.70 -1.43 -27.23
C GLY A 92 -2.23 -0.30 -26.31
N LYS A 93 -2.81 -0.16 -25.12
CA LYS A 93 -2.36 0.78 -24.08
C LYS A 93 -1.31 0.16 -23.17
N THR A 94 -0.37 0.98 -22.73
CA THR A 94 0.72 0.56 -21.84
C THR A 94 0.56 1.11 -20.43
N PHE A 95 0.98 0.31 -19.45
CA PHE A 95 0.81 0.59 -18.02
C PHE A 95 2.13 0.41 -17.29
N GLY A 96 2.43 1.33 -16.39
CA GLY A 96 3.48 1.21 -15.38
C GLY A 96 2.87 1.17 -13.98
N LEU A 97 3.31 0.24 -13.14
CA LEU A 97 2.85 0.14 -11.75
C LEU A 97 3.95 0.63 -10.81
N PHE A 98 3.61 1.58 -9.93
CA PHE A 98 4.56 2.17 -8.99
C PHE A 98 4.09 1.99 -7.55
N SER A 99 5.00 1.51 -6.69
CA SER A 99 4.82 1.48 -5.24
C SER A 99 6.17 1.52 -4.53
N GLU A 100 6.36 2.41 -3.56
CA GLU A 100 7.62 2.51 -2.81
C GLU A 100 7.92 1.27 -1.94
N ASP A 101 6.88 0.58 -1.43
CA ASP A 101 7.01 -0.56 -0.49
C ASP A 101 6.47 -1.88 -1.08
N ARG A 102 7.05 -2.33 -2.20
CA ARG A 102 6.57 -3.49 -3.00
C ARG A 102 6.56 -4.84 -2.28
N ASP A 103 7.39 -5.00 -1.26
CA ASP A 103 7.55 -6.28 -0.54
C ASP A 103 6.45 -6.53 0.49
N THR A 104 5.52 -5.60 0.65
CA THR A 104 4.38 -5.78 1.57
C THR A 104 3.26 -6.58 0.90
N GLU A 105 2.61 -7.45 1.68
CA GLU A 105 1.43 -8.21 1.22
C GLU A 105 0.32 -7.28 0.70
N ALA A 106 0.12 -6.15 1.37
CA ALA A 106 -0.82 -5.12 0.95
C ALA A 106 -0.59 -4.64 -0.50
N ILE A 107 0.65 -4.40 -0.89
CA ILE A 107 0.98 -3.93 -2.24
C ILE A 107 0.95 -5.09 -3.24
N MET A 108 1.46 -6.26 -2.88
CA MET A 108 1.41 -7.45 -3.74
C MET A 108 -0.03 -7.82 -4.11
N GLU A 109 -0.95 -7.79 -3.14
CA GLU A 109 -2.36 -8.09 -3.37
C GLU A 109 -3.06 -7.02 -4.23
N ARG A 110 -2.79 -5.73 -4.00
CA ARG A 110 -3.30 -4.64 -4.86
C ARG A 110 -2.78 -4.77 -6.29
N GLU A 111 -1.49 -5.05 -6.46
CA GLU A 111 -0.89 -5.29 -7.77
C GLU A 111 -1.55 -6.48 -8.46
N ARG A 112 -1.77 -7.59 -7.75
CA ARG A 112 -2.46 -8.77 -8.28
C ARG A 112 -3.88 -8.41 -8.73
N GLY A 113 -4.67 -7.76 -7.89
CA GLY A 113 -6.03 -7.36 -8.24
C GLY A 113 -6.09 -6.46 -9.48
N PHE A 114 -5.14 -5.53 -9.60
CA PHE A 114 -5.05 -4.66 -10.77
C PHE A 114 -4.69 -5.43 -12.05
N LYS A 115 -3.71 -6.34 -11.96
CA LYS A 115 -3.28 -7.21 -13.07
C LYS A 115 -4.41 -8.10 -13.56
N ASP A 116 -5.09 -8.78 -12.64
CA ASP A 116 -6.20 -9.70 -12.95
C ASP A 116 -7.35 -8.96 -13.65
N ALA A 117 -7.67 -7.74 -13.22
CA ALA A 117 -8.70 -6.91 -13.85
C ALA A 117 -8.32 -6.44 -15.27
N LEU A 118 -7.02 -6.33 -15.57
CA LEU A 118 -6.52 -6.01 -16.91
C LEU A 118 -6.39 -7.24 -17.81
N GLU A 119 -6.46 -8.46 -17.28
CA GLU A 119 -6.40 -9.67 -18.10
C GLU A 119 -7.48 -9.63 -19.19
N MET A 120 -7.10 -10.04 -20.39
CA MET A 120 -7.99 -10.09 -21.57
C MET A 120 -8.51 -8.72 -22.08
N THR A 121 -8.06 -7.59 -21.52
CA THR A 121 -8.44 -6.24 -22.00
C THR A 121 -7.59 -5.72 -23.17
N GLY A 122 -6.44 -6.39 -23.42
CA GLY A 122 -5.45 -5.99 -24.43
C GLY A 122 -4.50 -4.88 -23.98
N GLY A 123 -4.55 -4.47 -22.70
CA GLY A 123 -3.56 -3.60 -22.08
C GLY A 123 -2.27 -4.37 -21.73
N GLU A 124 -1.14 -3.68 -21.74
CA GLU A 124 0.18 -4.26 -21.51
C GLU A 124 0.90 -3.57 -20.34
N ILE A 125 1.33 -4.35 -19.35
CA ILE A 125 2.17 -3.83 -18.27
C ILE A 125 3.63 -3.87 -18.72
N ARG A 126 4.26 -2.70 -18.75
CA ARG A 126 5.65 -2.51 -19.18
C ARG A 126 6.64 -2.68 -18.05
N TRP A 127 6.30 -2.15 -16.87
CA TRP A 127 7.15 -2.20 -15.71
C TRP A 127 6.35 -2.19 -14.42
N CYS A 128 7.00 -2.67 -13.37
CA CYS A 128 6.55 -2.57 -11.99
C CYS A 128 7.76 -2.13 -11.16
N ALA A 129 7.74 -0.92 -10.62
CA ALA A 129 8.91 -0.26 -10.03
C ALA A 129 8.60 0.30 -8.63
N SER A 130 9.64 0.43 -7.82
CA SER A 130 9.62 1.08 -6.49
C SER A 130 10.51 2.31 -6.40
N GLU A 131 11.45 2.45 -7.32
CA GLU A 131 12.44 3.51 -7.39
C GLU A 131 12.64 3.90 -8.86
N ASP A 132 13.42 4.96 -9.09
CA ASP A 132 13.87 5.39 -10.42
C ASP A 132 12.71 5.57 -11.42
N LEU A 133 11.63 6.23 -10.99
CA LEU A 133 10.42 6.44 -11.78
C LEU A 133 10.72 7.16 -13.11
N GLU A 134 11.61 8.15 -13.09
CA GLU A 134 12.01 8.91 -14.28
C GLU A 134 12.90 8.14 -15.26
N GLU A 135 13.48 7.02 -14.82
CA GLU A 135 14.29 6.14 -15.68
C GLU A 135 13.45 5.06 -16.38
N GLN A 136 12.18 4.89 -15.97
CA GLN A 136 11.28 3.93 -16.60
C GLN A 136 10.87 4.36 -18.01
N GLU A 137 10.54 3.38 -18.86
CA GLU A 137 10.04 3.67 -20.20
C GLU A 137 8.66 4.36 -20.18
N GLU A 138 8.38 5.16 -21.21
CA GLU A 138 7.12 5.89 -21.38
C GLU A 138 5.93 4.91 -21.48
N VAL A 139 4.85 5.25 -20.76
CA VAL A 139 3.61 4.47 -20.73
C VAL A 139 2.40 5.39 -20.91
N ASP A 140 1.25 4.86 -21.33
CA ASP A 140 0.01 5.66 -21.35
C ASP A 140 -0.48 5.98 -19.92
N PHE A 141 -0.27 5.04 -18.99
CA PHE A 141 -0.81 5.10 -17.63
C PHE A 141 0.25 4.74 -16.58
N VAL A 142 0.37 5.57 -15.54
CA VAL A 142 1.11 5.23 -14.32
C VAL A 142 0.12 5.00 -13.19
N ILE A 143 0.25 3.85 -12.53
CA ILE A 143 -0.65 3.34 -11.51
C ILE A 143 0.07 3.35 -10.16
N ALA A 144 -0.30 4.27 -9.27
CA ALA A 144 0.25 4.34 -7.93
C ALA A 144 -0.59 3.50 -6.94
N LEU A 145 0.02 2.47 -6.33
CA LEU A 145 -0.70 1.48 -5.52
C LEU A 145 -0.87 1.86 -4.03
N ASP A 146 -0.36 3.02 -3.64
CA ASP A 146 -0.49 3.59 -2.29
C ASP A 146 -0.36 5.12 -2.30
N ASP A 147 -0.63 5.71 -1.14
CA ASP A 147 -0.72 7.16 -0.95
C ASP A 147 0.61 7.88 -1.19
N LYS A 148 1.71 7.31 -0.70
CA LYS A 148 3.07 7.89 -0.84
C LYS A 148 3.49 7.88 -2.30
N SER A 149 3.28 6.73 -2.94
CA SER A 149 3.55 6.51 -4.36
C SER A 149 2.71 7.42 -5.23
N LEU A 150 1.46 7.70 -4.85
CA LEU A 150 0.60 8.63 -5.58
C LEU A 150 1.09 10.08 -5.46
N ILE A 151 1.58 10.47 -4.29
CA ILE A 151 2.22 11.79 -4.09
C ILE A 151 3.48 11.89 -4.95
N HIS A 152 4.32 10.85 -4.95
CA HIS A 152 5.56 10.80 -5.74
C HIS A 152 5.27 10.90 -7.25
N VAL A 153 4.43 10.01 -7.77
CA VAL A 153 4.01 10.00 -9.18
C VAL A 153 3.33 11.31 -9.57
N GLY A 154 2.47 11.86 -8.71
CA GLY A 154 1.81 13.15 -8.94
C GLY A 154 2.80 14.31 -9.02
N SER A 155 3.83 14.31 -8.18
CA SER A 155 4.92 15.29 -8.23
C SER A 155 5.69 15.18 -9.55
N ALA A 156 6.10 13.97 -9.95
CA ALA A 156 6.78 13.73 -11.23
C ALA A 156 5.93 14.17 -12.44
N ALA A 157 4.62 13.88 -12.42
CA ALA A 157 3.69 14.31 -13.46
C ALA A 157 3.65 15.84 -13.60
N SER A 158 3.61 16.57 -12.48
CA SER A 158 3.57 18.04 -12.47
C SER A 158 4.83 18.70 -13.04
N MET A 159 5.96 17.97 -13.03
CA MET A 159 7.23 18.41 -13.62
C MET A 159 7.39 17.97 -15.08
N ASN A 160 6.34 17.40 -15.69
CA ASN A 160 6.38 16.76 -17.02
C ASN A 160 7.38 15.60 -17.14
N HIS A 161 7.74 14.95 -16.03
CA HIS A 161 8.68 13.82 -16.02
C HIS A 161 8.02 12.47 -16.36
N LEU A 162 6.70 12.45 -16.60
CA LEU A 162 5.98 11.26 -17.04
C LEU A 162 5.51 11.34 -18.50
N TYR A 163 6.06 12.26 -19.29
CA TYR A 163 5.83 12.37 -20.75
C TYR A 163 4.35 12.45 -21.17
N GLY A 164 3.47 12.94 -20.28
CA GLY A 164 2.02 13.03 -20.54
C GLY A 164 1.21 11.79 -20.15
N SER A 165 1.82 10.81 -19.47
CA SER A 165 1.13 9.68 -18.85
C SER A 165 0.01 10.16 -17.94
N LEU A 166 -1.13 9.46 -17.96
CA LEU A 166 -2.21 9.68 -17.00
C LEU A 166 -1.95 8.91 -15.71
N VAL A 167 -2.27 9.54 -14.59
CA VAL A 167 -2.02 8.98 -13.26
C VAL A 167 -3.32 8.51 -12.63
N TYR A 168 -3.36 7.24 -12.22
CA TYR A 168 -4.40 6.68 -11.37
C TYR A 168 -3.75 6.17 -10.09
N GLY A 169 -4.46 6.21 -8.97
CA GLY A 169 -3.92 5.61 -7.76
C GLY A 169 -4.86 5.53 -6.58
N ILE A 170 -4.35 4.93 -5.52
CA ILE A 170 -5.04 4.72 -4.26
C ILE A 170 -4.57 5.77 -3.26
N ARG A 171 -5.51 6.50 -2.67
CA ARG A 171 -5.23 7.57 -1.70
C ARG A 171 -5.87 7.28 -0.35
N LYS A 172 -5.20 7.64 0.74
CA LYS A 172 -5.83 7.73 2.06
C LYS A 172 -6.60 9.06 2.16
N ILE A 173 -7.90 8.98 2.48
CA ILE A 173 -8.72 10.19 2.71
C ILE A 173 -8.41 10.70 4.12
N HIS A 174 -7.94 11.94 4.23
CA HIS A 174 -7.62 12.63 5.48
C HIS A 174 -8.73 13.63 5.83
#